data_AF-A0A3L7JDS0-F1
#
_entry.id   AF-A0A3L7JDS0-F1
#
_cell.length_a   1.000
_cell.length_b   1.000
_cell.length_c   1.000
_cell.angle_alpha   90.00
_cell.angle_beta   90.00
_cell.angle_gamma   90.00
#
_symmetry.space_group_name_H-M   'P 1'
#
loop_
_entity.id
_entity.type
_entity.pdbx_description
1 polymer ?
#
loop_
_entity_poly.entity_id
_entity_poly.type
_entity_poly.pdbx_seq_one_letter_code
_entity_poly.pdbx_strand_id
1 'polypeptide(L)'
;MNRHLIPLVALSLFAFDLPAYAQQLTEPQGEASASKTAARLPQHLQHSQEEAAIPDEAAYCDAIVDQARELRYSAREQELQEMQTELERGLELMERKKEEFEKWVERREDFANRASEALIAIYERMRADAAAERLIMVDPMLASAILLKMPPAKSGTILNEMEAKKAAGITAIMAASADRGKG
;
A
#
# COMPACT_ATOMS: atom_id res chain seq x y z
N MET A 1 -17.69 11.45 49.94
CA MET A 1 -18.62 12.17 49.03
C MET A 1 -17.77 12.93 48.03
N ASN A 2 -17.87 12.84 46.70
CA ASN A 2 -18.86 12.21 45.83
C ASN A 2 -18.14 11.62 44.61
N ARG A 3 -18.53 10.38 44.28
CA ARG A 3 -18.19 9.66 43.05
C ARG A 3 -19.21 10.11 42.01
N HIS A 4 -18.77 10.68 40.89
CA HIS A 4 -19.64 10.86 39.73
C HIS A 4 -19.25 9.82 38.68
N LEU A 5 -20.16 8.86 38.50
CA LEU A 5 -20.18 7.87 37.44
C LEU A 5 -20.31 8.58 36.08
N ILE A 6 -19.43 8.24 35.15
CA ILE A 6 -19.60 8.55 33.73
C ILE A 6 -20.18 7.29 33.07
N PRO A 7 -21.38 7.34 32.47
CA PRO A 7 -22.00 6.18 31.85
C PRO A 7 -21.34 5.82 30.52
N LEU A 8 -21.19 4.51 30.31
CA LEU A 8 -20.86 3.82 29.06
C LEU A 8 -21.60 4.44 27.85
N VAL A 9 -20.86 5.08 26.95
CA VAL A 9 -21.34 5.40 25.60
C VAL A 9 -21.02 4.22 24.70
N ALA A 10 -22.08 3.68 24.12
CA ALA A 10 -22.11 2.48 23.32
C ALA A 10 -21.18 2.58 22.09
N LEU A 11 -20.44 1.48 21.91
CA LEU A 11 -19.64 1.13 20.75
C LEU A 11 -20.57 1.00 19.53
N SER A 12 -20.77 2.10 18.79
CA SER A 12 -21.47 2.06 17.50
C SER A 12 -20.54 1.46 16.45
N LEU A 13 -20.85 0.21 16.08
CA LEU A 13 -20.33 -0.51 14.93
C LEU A 13 -20.47 0.35 13.66
N PHE A 14 -19.36 0.91 13.19
CA PHE A 14 -19.26 1.36 11.80
C PHE A 14 -19.26 0.12 10.91
N ALA A 15 -20.41 -0.14 10.30
CA ALA A 15 -20.54 -1.07 9.18
C ALA A 15 -19.69 -0.53 8.02
N PHE A 16 -18.51 -1.12 7.83
CA PHE A 16 -17.70 -1.00 6.64
C PHE A 16 -18.42 -1.76 5.52
N ASP A 17 -19.15 -1.06 4.67
CA ASP A 17 -19.67 -1.61 3.42
C ASP A 17 -18.50 -1.84 2.45
N LEU A 18 -18.13 -3.10 2.27
CA LEU A 18 -17.31 -3.61 1.17
C LEU A 18 -18.26 -4.26 0.16
N PRO A 19 -18.42 -3.75 -1.07
CA PRO A 19 -19.04 -4.58 -2.09
C PRO A 19 -17.99 -5.60 -2.55
N ALA A 20 -18.29 -6.85 -2.20
CA ALA A 20 -17.68 -8.05 -2.69
C ALA A 20 -17.75 -8.08 -4.22
N TYR A 21 -16.61 -7.87 -4.88
CA TYR A 21 -16.45 -8.14 -6.31
C TYR A 21 -15.88 -9.56 -6.47
N ALA A 22 -16.76 -10.57 -6.43
CA ALA A 22 -16.46 -11.88 -6.97
C ALA A 22 -17.74 -12.70 -7.18
N GLN A 23 -17.81 -13.31 -8.37
CA GLN A 23 -18.63 -14.47 -8.77
C GLN A 23 -20.11 -14.21 -9.12
N GLN A 24 -20.40 -14.23 -10.43
CA GLN A 24 -21.25 -15.28 -10.99
C GLN A 24 -21.12 -15.35 -12.53
N LEU A 25 -20.48 -16.41 -13.04
CA LEU A 25 -20.65 -16.91 -14.41
C LEU A 25 -21.83 -17.89 -14.40
N THR A 26 -22.86 -17.68 -15.22
CA THR A 26 -23.64 -18.74 -15.91
C THR A 26 -24.78 -18.13 -16.75
N GLU A 27 -24.69 -18.31 -18.06
CA GLU A 27 -25.83 -18.32 -19.00
C GLU A 27 -26.60 -19.66 -18.88
N PRO A 28 -27.71 -19.86 -19.61
CA PRO A 28 -28.89 -19.00 -19.85
C PRO A 28 -30.18 -19.81 -19.54
N GLN A 29 -31.37 -19.24 -19.72
CA GLN A 29 -32.57 -19.85 -20.36
C GLN A 29 -33.71 -18.83 -20.33
N GLY A 30 -34.30 -18.59 -21.50
CA GLY A 30 -35.45 -17.72 -21.64
C GLY A 30 -36.74 -18.36 -21.15
N GLU A 31 -37.74 -17.52 -20.90
CA GLU A 31 -39.12 -17.70 -21.33
C GLU A 31 -39.90 -16.40 -21.11
N ALA A 32 -40.90 -16.21 -21.95
CA ALA A 32 -41.55 -14.94 -22.27
C ALA A 32 -42.56 -14.46 -21.20
N SER A 33 -42.80 -13.14 -21.14
CA SER A 33 -44.15 -12.57 -21.37
C SER A 33 -44.19 -11.05 -21.13
N ALA A 34 -44.49 -10.35 -22.22
CA ALA A 34 -45.21 -9.07 -22.38
C ALA A 34 -45.49 -8.19 -21.14
N SER A 35 -45.13 -6.91 -21.19
CA SER A 35 -45.97 -5.87 -21.82
C SER A 35 -45.47 -4.43 -21.54
N LYS A 36 -45.47 -3.62 -22.61
CA LYS A 36 -45.77 -2.17 -22.64
C LYS A 36 -44.69 -1.18 -22.17
N THR A 37 -43.89 -0.72 -23.14
CA THR A 37 -43.88 0.70 -23.57
C THR A 37 -43.22 0.79 -24.94
N ALA A 38 -44.01 1.20 -25.93
CA ALA A 38 -43.56 1.48 -27.28
C ALA A 38 -42.68 2.74 -27.27
N ALA A 39 -41.37 2.57 -27.33
CA ALA A 39 -40.44 3.62 -27.73
C ALA A 39 -40.13 3.40 -29.22
N ARG A 40 -40.63 4.34 -30.01
CA ARG A 40 -40.62 4.40 -31.47
C ARG A 40 -39.18 4.45 -31.99
N LEU A 41 -38.69 3.36 -32.60
CA LEU A 41 -37.53 3.42 -33.48
C LEU A 41 -37.87 4.38 -34.65
N PRO A 42 -36.94 5.23 -35.10
CA PRO A 42 -37.17 6.01 -36.31
C PRO A 42 -37.36 5.05 -37.50
N GLN A 43 -38.56 5.08 -38.09
CA GLN A 43 -38.97 4.29 -39.26
C GLN A 43 -38.32 4.82 -40.55
N HIS A 44 -36.99 4.87 -40.64
CA HIS A 44 -36.29 5.22 -41.89
C HIS A 44 -35.39 4.09 -42.41
N LEU A 45 -35.79 2.83 -42.25
CA LEU A 45 -35.14 1.73 -42.99
C LEU A 45 -36.18 0.73 -43.51
N GLN A 46 -37.31 1.24 -43.96
CA GLN A 46 -38.27 0.49 -44.77
C GLN A 46 -38.48 1.25 -46.08
N HIS A 47 -37.49 1.17 -46.97
CA HIS A 47 -37.75 1.33 -48.39
C HIS A 47 -37.21 0.08 -49.10
N SER A 48 -38.16 -0.73 -49.55
CA SER A 48 -37.97 -1.91 -50.37
C SER A 48 -37.47 -1.52 -51.75
N GLN A 49 -36.48 -2.28 -52.23
CA GLN A 49 -36.07 -2.51 -53.61
C GLN A 49 -36.85 -1.75 -54.70
N GLU A 50 -36.18 -0.78 -55.32
CA GLU A 50 -36.39 -0.42 -56.72
C GLU A 50 -35.02 -0.32 -57.40
N GLU A 51 -34.74 -1.28 -58.27
CA GLU A 51 -33.54 -1.37 -59.08
C GLU A 51 -33.70 -0.44 -60.28
N ALA A 52 -33.16 0.77 -60.17
CA ALA A 52 -32.90 1.65 -61.29
C ALA A 52 -31.49 2.22 -61.14
N ALA A 53 -30.67 2.03 -62.15
CA ALA A 53 -29.25 2.39 -62.21
C ALA A 53 -28.89 3.68 -61.44
N ILE A 54 -28.31 3.52 -60.24
CA ILE A 54 -27.58 4.58 -59.54
C ILE A 54 -26.10 4.23 -59.66
N PRO A 55 -25.35 4.77 -60.64
CA PRO A 55 -23.95 4.98 -60.37
C PRO A 55 -23.89 5.98 -59.21
N ASP A 56 -23.05 5.68 -58.22
CA ASP A 56 -22.55 6.60 -57.17
C ASP A 56 -22.99 6.35 -55.71
N GLU A 57 -23.81 5.34 -55.41
CA GLU A 57 -24.09 5.01 -53.99
C GLU A 57 -22.89 4.29 -53.33
N ALA A 58 -22.23 3.40 -54.08
CA ALA A 58 -20.98 2.75 -53.67
C ALA A 58 -19.81 3.75 -53.56
N ALA A 59 -19.72 4.70 -54.50
CA ALA A 59 -18.67 5.72 -54.47
C ALA A 59 -18.89 6.78 -53.38
N TYR A 60 -20.14 7.09 -53.02
CA TYR A 60 -20.47 7.88 -51.83
C TYR A 60 -20.07 7.17 -50.52
N CYS A 61 -20.33 5.86 -50.42
CA CYS A 61 -19.90 5.07 -49.26
C CYS A 61 -18.37 5.04 -49.13
N ASP A 62 -17.64 4.84 -50.23
CA ASP A 62 -16.17 4.86 -50.22
C ASP A 62 -15.61 6.24 -49.84
N ALA A 63 -16.21 7.34 -50.32
CA ALA A 63 -15.76 8.70 -49.99
C ALA A 63 -15.93 9.07 -48.50
N ILE A 64 -16.95 8.53 -47.82
CA ILE A 64 -17.24 8.85 -46.40
C ILE A 64 -16.55 7.86 -45.43
N VAL A 65 -16.34 6.61 -45.83
CA VAL A 65 -15.74 5.58 -44.97
C VAL A 65 -14.33 5.97 -44.52
N ASP A 66 -13.52 6.55 -45.41
CA ASP A 66 -12.16 6.97 -45.08
C ASP A 66 -12.14 8.17 -44.13
N GLN A 67 -12.99 9.18 -44.36
CA GLN A 67 -13.13 10.33 -43.45
C GLN A 67 -13.62 9.88 -42.06
N ALA A 68 -14.61 9.00 -42.01
CA ALA A 68 -15.13 8.47 -40.75
C ALA A 68 -14.11 7.55 -40.03
N ARG A 69 -13.17 6.94 -40.76
CA ARG A 69 -12.07 6.16 -40.18
C ARG A 69 -11.02 7.08 -39.56
N GLU A 70 -10.62 8.12 -40.27
CA GLU A 70 -9.64 9.10 -39.81
C GLU A 70 -10.11 9.85 -38.55
N LEU A 71 -11.39 10.22 -38.50
CA LEU A 71 -11.99 10.82 -37.30
C LEU A 71 -11.96 9.87 -36.09
N ARG A 72 -12.17 8.56 -36.31
CA ARG A 72 -12.08 7.57 -35.22
C ARG A 72 -10.65 7.35 -34.76
N TYR A 73 -9.68 7.38 -35.66
CA TYR A 73 -8.27 7.22 -35.30
C TYR A 73 -7.74 8.43 -34.55
N SER A 74 -8.01 9.63 -35.02
CA SER A 74 -7.63 10.85 -34.30
C SER A 74 -8.29 10.95 -32.92
N ALA A 75 -9.56 10.56 -32.77
CA ALA A 75 -10.22 10.49 -31.47
C ALA A 75 -9.55 9.49 -30.51
N ARG A 76 -9.18 8.30 -31.00
CA ARG A 76 -8.49 7.28 -30.19
C ARG A 76 -7.07 7.71 -29.82
N GLU A 77 -6.37 8.37 -30.73
CA GLU A 77 -5.03 8.88 -30.46
C GLU A 77 -5.05 9.94 -29.38
N GLN A 78 -6.02 10.86 -29.43
CA GLN A 78 -6.23 11.86 -28.37
C GLN A 78 -6.54 11.22 -27.02
N GLU A 79 -7.40 10.21 -26.99
CA GLU A 79 -7.73 9.47 -25.76
C GLU A 79 -6.49 8.78 -25.15
N LEU A 80 -5.67 8.12 -25.99
CA LEU A 80 -4.42 7.50 -25.53
C LEU A 80 -3.41 8.52 -25.02
N GLN A 81 -3.28 9.67 -25.68
CA GLN A 81 -2.42 10.77 -25.23
C GLN A 81 -2.89 11.35 -23.90
N GLU A 82 -4.20 11.51 -23.70
CA GLU A 82 -4.76 11.96 -22.43
C GLU A 82 -4.44 10.98 -21.29
N MET A 83 -4.68 9.67 -21.51
CA MET A 83 -4.35 8.64 -20.55
C MET A 83 -2.86 8.58 -20.23
N GLN A 84 -1.99 8.69 -21.26
CA GLN A 84 -0.54 8.72 -21.07
C GLN A 84 -0.12 9.92 -20.21
N THR A 85 -0.68 11.10 -20.49
CA THR A 85 -0.36 12.30 -19.73
C THR A 85 -0.81 12.17 -18.26
N GLU A 86 -1.96 11.54 -18.01
CA GLU A 86 -2.43 11.32 -16.63
C GLU A 86 -1.57 10.30 -15.88
N LEU A 87 -1.09 9.25 -16.56
CA LEU A 87 -0.12 8.32 -15.98
C LEU A 87 1.20 9.00 -15.64
N GLU A 88 1.71 9.85 -16.53
CA GLU A 88 2.94 10.62 -16.29
C GLU A 88 2.79 11.55 -15.08
N ARG A 89 1.66 12.27 -14.96
CA ARG A 89 1.36 13.09 -13.78
C ARG A 89 1.30 12.27 -12.50
N GLY A 90 0.67 11.10 -12.56
CA GLY A 90 0.59 10.17 -11.43
C GLY A 90 1.98 9.68 -11.01
N LEU A 91 2.81 9.28 -11.97
CA LEU A 91 4.17 8.82 -11.74
C LEU A 91 5.02 9.92 -11.07
N GLU A 92 4.97 11.15 -11.59
CA GLU A 92 5.68 12.27 -11.00
C GLU A 92 5.24 12.57 -9.56
N LEU A 93 3.93 12.48 -9.27
CA LEU A 93 3.42 12.68 -7.92
C LEU A 93 3.94 11.60 -6.96
N MET A 94 3.92 10.34 -7.40
CA MET A 94 4.39 9.22 -6.58
C MET A 94 5.89 9.31 -6.32
N GLU A 95 6.70 9.68 -7.32
CA GLU A 95 8.14 9.82 -7.12
C GLU A 95 8.45 10.98 -6.15
N ARG A 96 7.75 12.13 -6.27
CA ARG A 96 7.88 13.22 -5.29
C ARG A 96 7.53 12.76 -3.87
N LYS A 97 6.46 11.99 -3.71
CA LYS A 97 6.04 11.47 -2.39
C LYS A 97 7.04 10.46 -1.83
N LYS A 98 7.61 9.62 -2.69
CA LYS A 98 8.68 8.69 -2.33
C LYS A 98 9.92 9.42 -1.85
N GLU A 99 10.41 10.42 -2.59
CA GLU A 99 11.56 11.23 -2.17
C GLU A 99 11.32 11.97 -0.85
N GLU A 100 10.12 12.54 -0.66
CA GLU A 100 9.73 13.14 0.61
C GLU A 100 9.78 12.11 1.74
N PHE A 101 9.21 10.93 1.51
CA PHE A 101 9.17 9.85 2.49
C PHE A 101 10.57 9.36 2.86
N GLU A 102 11.43 9.10 1.87
CA GLU A 102 12.82 8.69 2.09
C GLU A 102 13.58 9.70 2.94
N LYS A 103 13.44 11.02 2.65
CA LYS A 103 14.03 12.08 3.46
C LYS A 103 13.53 12.08 4.91
N TRP A 104 12.26 11.74 5.14
CA TRP A 104 11.71 11.63 6.49
C TRP A 104 12.19 10.37 7.22
N VAL A 105 12.33 9.25 6.52
CA VAL A 105 12.90 8.01 7.05
C VAL A 105 14.34 8.23 7.46
N GLU A 106 15.16 8.81 6.59
CA GLU A 106 16.57 9.12 6.88
C GLU A 106 16.71 10.00 8.12
N ARG A 107 15.91 11.08 8.23
CA ARG A 107 15.93 11.94 9.43
C ARG A 107 15.56 11.18 10.71
N ARG A 108 14.60 10.25 10.64
CA ARG A 108 14.20 9.43 11.77
C ARG A 108 15.29 8.44 12.16
N GLU A 109 15.92 7.81 11.18
CA GLU A 109 17.02 6.87 11.39
C GLU A 109 18.24 7.58 11.99
N ASP A 110 18.61 8.75 11.45
CA ASP A 110 19.67 9.60 12.00
C ASP A 110 19.42 9.98 13.46
N PHE A 111 18.20 10.39 13.78
CA PHE A 111 17.84 10.72 15.15
C PHE A 111 17.92 9.50 16.07
N ALA A 112 17.38 8.35 15.63
CA ALA A 112 17.40 7.11 16.39
C ALA A 112 18.84 6.58 16.61
N ASN A 113 19.69 6.71 15.60
CA ASN A 113 21.10 6.31 15.64
C ASN A 113 21.88 7.19 16.61
N ARG A 114 21.78 8.53 16.48
CA ARG A 114 22.45 9.46 17.40
C ARG A 114 22.02 9.27 18.85
N ALA A 115 20.72 9.06 19.08
CA ALA A 115 20.21 8.78 20.43
C ALA A 115 20.74 7.45 20.98
N SER A 116 20.83 6.41 20.15
CA SER A 116 21.39 5.11 20.52
C SER A 116 22.89 5.19 20.80
N GLU A 117 23.66 5.88 19.95
CA GLU A 117 25.11 6.05 20.07
C GLU A 117 25.48 6.78 21.36
N ALA A 118 24.77 7.85 21.69
CA ALA A 118 24.99 8.58 22.93
C ALA A 118 24.77 7.68 24.16
N LEU A 119 23.73 6.84 24.15
CA LEU A 119 23.46 5.89 25.22
C LEU A 119 24.54 4.80 25.31
N ILE A 120 24.93 4.23 24.18
CA ILE A 120 25.99 3.22 24.09
C ILE A 120 27.31 3.77 24.64
N ALA A 121 27.69 4.99 24.24
CA ALA A 121 28.90 5.65 24.70
C ALA A 121 28.93 5.90 26.23
N ILE A 122 27.76 6.03 26.87
CA ILE A 122 27.66 6.10 28.34
C ILE A 122 28.00 4.74 28.94
N TYR A 123 27.40 3.65 28.44
CA TYR A 123 27.65 2.30 28.93
C TYR A 123 29.07 1.80 28.65
N GLU A 124 29.69 2.19 27.54
CA GLU A 124 31.08 1.82 27.21
C GLU A 124 32.11 2.40 28.19
N ARG A 125 31.84 3.62 28.68
CA ARG A 125 32.67 4.33 29.68
C ARG A 125 32.29 3.98 31.12
N MET A 126 31.15 3.34 31.32
CA MET A 126 30.71 2.84 32.62
C MET A 126 31.55 1.63 33.05
N ARG A 127 31.73 1.46 34.37
CA ARG A 127 32.34 0.24 34.92
C ARG A 127 31.39 -0.94 34.68
N ALA A 128 31.94 -2.11 34.34
CA ALA A 128 31.16 -3.25 33.86
C ALA A 128 30.16 -3.79 34.89
N ASP A 129 30.54 -3.81 36.16
CA ASP A 129 29.69 -4.18 37.30
C ASP A 129 28.49 -3.23 37.47
N ALA A 130 28.73 -1.92 37.40
CA ALA A 130 27.67 -0.93 37.46
C ALA A 130 26.73 -1.04 36.25
N ALA A 131 27.28 -1.26 35.05
CA ALA A 131 26.47 -1.47 33.85
C ALA A 131 25.59 -2.73 33.96
N ALA A 132 26.15 -3.84 34.45
CA ALA A 132 25.44 -5.08 34.70
C ALA A 132 24.26 -4.88 35.66
N GLU A 133 24.48 -4.23 36.80
CA GLU A 133 23.42 -3.93 37.77
C GLU A 133 22.28 -3.10 37.15
N ARG A 134 22.60 -2.11 36.30
CA ARG A 134 21.58 -1.27 35.65
C ARG A 134 20.83 -2.02 34.56
N LEU A 135 21.52 -2.80 33.73
CA LEU A 135 20.90 -3.52 32.61
C LEU A 135 19.97 -4.65 33.08
N ILE A 136 20.19 -5.21 34.27
CA ILE A 136 19.28 -6.22 34.87
C ILE A 136 17.89 -5.63 35.22
N MET A 137 17.83 -4.33 35.53
CA MET A 137 16.59 -3.63 35.87
C MET A 137 15.82 -3.14 34.63
N VAL A 138 16.46 -3.11 33.47
CA VAL A 138 15.86 -2.72 32.20
C VAL A 138 15.17 -3.92 31.55
N ASP A 139 14.24 -3.66 30.64
CA ASP A 139 13.62 -4.70 29.84
C ASP A 139 14.69 -5.58 29.15
N PRO A 140 14.59 -6.92 29.22
CA PRO A 140 15.58 -7.82 28.63
C PRO A 140 15.81 -7.62 27.14
N MET A 141 14.77 -7.27 26.36
CA MET A 141 14.89 -7.03 24.92
C MET A 141 15.70 -5.77 24.65
N LEU A 142 15.47 -4.72 25.43
CA LEU A 142 16.24 -3.47 25.33
C LEU A 142 17.69 -3.67 25.77
N ALA A 143 17.93 -4.40 26.86
CA ALA A 143 19.28 -4.73 27.31
C ALA A 143 20.05 -5.54 26.25
N SER A 144 19.40 -6.53 25.62
CA SER A 144 19.96 -7.28 24.49
C SER A 144 20.31 -6.37 23.31
N ALA A 145 19.44 -5.42 22.95
CA ALA A 145 19.67 -4.49 21.85
C ALA A 145 20.86 -3.55 22.10
N ILE A 146 21.02 -3.06 23.34
CA ILE A 146 22.17 -2.23 23.73
C ILE A 146 23.46 -3.04 23.66
N LEU A 147 23.50 -4.23 24.27
CA LEU A 147 24.68 -5.09 24.28
C LEU A 147 25.08 -5.58 22.88
N LEU A 148 24.12 -5.72 21.95
CA LEU A 148 24.39 -6.11 20.57
C LEU A 148 25.04 -4.99 19.75
N LYS A 149 24.72 -3.71 20.06
CA LYS A 149 25.31 -2.55 19.39
C LYS A 149 26.68 -2.12 19.96
N MET A 150 27.09 -2.70 21.09
CA MET A 150 28.39 -2.45 21.72
C MET A 150 29.50 -3.35 21.15
N PRO A 151 30.79 -2.98 21.31
CA PRO A 151 31.92 -3.84 20.98
C PRO A 151 31.85 -5.18 21.74
N PRO A 152 32.09 -6.33 21.08
CA PRO A 152 31.92 -7.65 21.69
C PRO A 152 32.70 -7.84 22.99
N ALA A 153 33.91 -7.26 23.09
CA ALA A 153 34.72 -7.31 24.28
C ALA A 153 34.05 -6.65 25.49
N LYS A 154 33.45 -5.45 25.30
CA LYS A 154 32.76 -4.71 26.36
C LYS A 154 31.48 -5.42 26.79
N SER A 155 30.68 -5.89 25.83
CA SER A 155 29.48 -6.67 26.12
C SER A 155 29.79 -7.96 26.88
N GLY A 156 30.87 -8.65 26.51
CA GLY A 156 31.34 -9.85 27.22
C GLY A 156 31.76 -9.56 28.65
N THR A 157 32.50 -8.46 28.89
CA THR A 157 32.85 -8.06 30.27
C THR A 157 31.60 -7.73 31.10
N ILE A 158 30.62 -7.02 30.53
CA ILE A 158 29.38 -6.70 31.24
C ILE A 158 28.60 -7.98 31.57
N LEU A 159 28.45 -8.90 30.61
CA LEU A 159 27.74 -10.17 30.82
C LEU A 159 28.40 -11.04 31.90
N ASN A 160 29.73 -10.98 32.06
CA ASN A 160 30.44 -11.72 33.11
C ASN A 160 30.14 -11.18 34.52
N GLU A 161 29.82 -9.89 34.65
CA GLU A 161 29.46 -9.25 35.92
C GLU A 161 27.95 -9.42 36.25
N MET A 162 27.17 -10.03 35.36
CA MET A 162 25.74 -10.27 35.56
C MET A 162 25.47 -11.59 36.28
N GLU A 163 24.30 -11.70 36.90
CA GLU A 163 23.80 -12.98 37.41
C GLU A 163 23.57 -13.97 36.25
N ALA A 164 24.03 -15.21 36.41
CA ALA A 164 24.13 -16.19 35.33
C ALA A 164 22.80 -16.45 34.61
N LYS A 165 21.68 -16.54 35.33
CA LYS A 165 20.36 -16.77 34.73
C LYS A 165 19.87 -15.58 33.92
N LYS A 166 20.07 -14.36 34.42
CA LYS A 166 19.77 -13.12 33.68
C LYS A 166 20.62 -12.97 32.42
N ALA A 167 21.93 -13.21 32.53
CA ALA A 167 22.84 -13.17 31.39
C ALA A 167 22.46 -14.18 30.31
N ALA A 168 22.10 -15.41 30.69
CA ALA A 168 21.61 -16.43 29.77
C ALA A 168 20.32 -16.00 29.05
N GLY A 169 19.37 -15.38 29.77
CA GLY A 169 18.13 -14.86 29.19
C GLY A 169 18.37 -13.78 28.13
N ILE A 170 19.22 -12.79 28.44
CA ILE A 170 19.60 -11.73 27.49
C ILE A 170 20.33 -12.31 26.27
N THR A 171 21.23 -13.26 26.49
CA THR A 171 22.00 -13.91 25.41
C THR A 171 21.09 -14.72 24.49
N ALA A 172 20.08 -15.41 25.04
CA ALA A 172 19.10 -16.13 24.23
C ALA A 172 18.30 -15.18 23.32
N ILE A 173 17.91 -14.01 23.83
CA ILE A 173 17.23 -12.97 23.04
C ILE A 173 18.16 -12.41 21.95
N MET A 174 19.44 -12.20 22.26
CA MET A 174 20.45 -11.75 21.29
C MET A 174 20.61 -12.79 20.16
N ALA A 175 20.71 -14.08 20.50
CA ALA A 175 20.81 -15.17 19.51
C ALA A 175 19.57 -15.25 18.62
N ALA A 176 18.36 -15.19 19.21
CA ALA A 176 17.11 -15.20 18.46
C ALA A 176 16.93 -13.98 17.54
N SER A 177 17.53 -12.84 17.89
CA SER A 177 17.48 -11.63 17.07
C SER A 177 18.50 -11.65 15.93
N ALA A 178 19.66 -12.28 16.12
CA ALA A 178 20.66 -12.47 15.08
C ALA A 178 20.22 -13.45 13.99
N ASP A 179 19.40 -14.45 14.34
CA ASP A 179 18.89 -15.45 13.40
C ASP A 179 17.87 -14.86 12.41
N ARG A 180 17.00 -13.95 12.86
CA ARG A 180 16.00 -13.28 12.01
C ARG A 180 16.59 -12.35 10.95
N GLY A 181 17.86 -11.96 11.06
CA GLY A 181 18.53 -11.07 10.10
C GLY A 181 19.11 -11.78 8.88
N LYS A 182 18.99 -13.12 8.78
CA LYS A 182 19.55 -13.94 7.69
C LYS A 182 18.49 -14.54 6.74
N GLY A 183 17.26 -14.02 6.75
CA GLY A 183 16.15 -14.46 5.90
C GLY A 183 15.69 -13.39 4.92
#